data_AF-A0A0M9EPL7-F1
#
_entry.id   AF-A0A0M9EPL7-F1
#
_cell.length_a   1.000
_cell.length_b   1.000
_cell.length_c   1.000
_cell.angle_alpha   90.00
_cell.angle_beta   90.00
_cell.angle_gamma   90.00
#
_symmetry.space_group_name_H-M   'P 1'
#
loop_
_entity.id
_entity.type
_entity.pdbx_description
1 polymer ?
#
loop_
_entity_poly.entity_id
_entity_poly.type
_entity_poly.pdbx_seq_one_letter_code
_entity_poly.pdbx_strand_id
1 'polypeptide(L)'
;MRQVPERNLKEYLQAEVGQRGAADDGLSVSVIADNITVFSNYTERLSTKSFKYPIDIPLLVGTNTNEGAAVVPYKFPGFETATVLPDELQPLADGFGLNLQCTTLKETRLRTEAGATTYQYLYAGNFTNISPLPWLGAYHTAELPLVFGTYETEGPSTKFERTVSERMQDLYLEFASDPMHGLSKFGWPRAKSQLEKSKLAKLAVDNKVEQVIGVKKLVDECVHNGFAV
;
A
#
# COMPACT_ATOMS: atom_id res chain seq x y z
N MET A 1 26.17 20.39 8.11
CA MET A 1 25.21 20.65 7.01
C MET A 1 24.44 21.97 7.11
N ARG A 2 24.29 22.63 8.29
CA ARG A 2 23.46 23.86 8.42
C ARG A 2 23.87 25.06 7.55
N GLN A 3 25.10 25.09 7.04
CA GLN A 3 25.62 26.14 6.14
C GLN A 3 25.63 25.72 4.67
N VAL A 4 25.12 24.53 4.34
CA VAL A 4 25.03 24.03 2.96
C VAL A 4 23.68 24.47 2.38
N PRO A 5 23.65 25.09 1.19
CA PRO A 5 22.39 25.42 0.52
C PRO A 5 21.51 24.19 0.33
N GLU A 6 20.19 24.34 0.54
CA GLU A 6 19.20 23.26 0.40
C GLU A 6 19.30 22.56 -0.97
N ARG A 7 19.49 23.33 -2.04
CA ARG A 7 19.63 22.82 -3.40
C ARG A 7 20.76 21.79 -3.50
N ASN A 8 21.92 22.06 -2.92
CA ASN A 8 23.08 21.16 -3.00
C ASN A 8 22.82 19.87 -2.22
N LEU A 9 22.08 19.96 -1.09
CA LEU A 9 21.67 18.76 -0.34
C LEU A 9 20.69 17.91 -1.16
N LYS A 10 19.72 18.54 -1.83
CA LYS A 10 18.77 17.83 -2.71
C LYS A 10 19.46 17.17 -3.89
N GLU A 11 20.32 17.91 -4.60
CA GLU A 11 21.10 17.38 -5.72
C GLU A 11 21.95 16.19 -5.29
N TYR A 12 22.60 16.27 -4.13
CA TYR A 12 23.38 15.15 -3.58
C TYR A 12 22.51 13.95 -3.18
N LEU A 13 21.35 14.17 -2.54
CA LEU A 13 20.44 13.09 -2.11
C LEU A 13 19.72 12.40 -3.27
N GLN A 14 19.46 13.12 -4.37
CA GLN A 14 18.70 12.63 -5.52
C GLN A 14 19.59 12.21 -6.70
N ALA A 15 20.90 12.35 -6.58
CA ALA A 15 21.84 11.93 -7.61
C ALA A 15 21.73 10.42 -7.88
N GLU A 16 21.75 10.06 -9.17
CA GLU A 16 21.73 8.68 -9.61
C GLU A 16 22.96 7.89 -9.10
N VAL A 17 22.83 6.57 -8.99
CA VAL A 17 23.95 5.70 -8.64
C VAL A 17 25.09 5.87 -9.64
N GLY A 18 26.31 6.03 -9.16
CA GLY A 18 27.51 6.32 -9.94
C GLY A 18 27.78 7.81 -10.17
N GLN A 19 26.93 8.71 -9.67
CA GLN A 19 27.07 10.17 -9.80
C GLN A 19 27.62 10.86 -8.54
N ARG A 20 28.27 10.10 -7.64
CA ARG A 20 28.83 10.57 -6.35
C ARG A 20 27.76 11.19 -5.45
N GLY A 21 26.58 10.59 -5.46
CA GLY A 21 25.44 10.96 -4.64
C GLY A 21 25.41 10.24 -3.28
N ALA A 22 24.36 10.53 -2.50
CA ALA A 22 24.12 9.86 -1.21
C ALA A 22 24.05 8.33 -1.35
N ALA A 23 23.49 7.82 -2.46
CA ALA A 23 23.44 6.39 -2.73
C ALA A 23 24.84 5.75 -2.85
N ASP A 24 25.79 6.43 -3.49
CA ASP A 24 27.17 5.94 -3.66
C ASP A 24 27.96 5.96 -2.34
N ASP A 25 27.65 6.94 -1.48
CA ASP A 25 28.26 7.08 -0.16
C ASP A 25 27.57 6.21 0.91
N GLY A 26 26.53 5.45 0.54
CA GLY A 26 25.73 4.66 1.48
C GLY A 26 24.96 5.50 2.49
N LEU A 27 24.76 6.80 2.21
CA LEU A 27 23.99 7.69 3.05
C LEU A 27 22.50 7.58 2.72
N SER A 28 21.68 7.38 3.74
CA SER A 28 20.23 7.49 3.65
C SER A 28 19.68 8.39 4.75
N VAL A 29 18.64 9.15 4.43
CA VAL A 29 17.85 9.88 5.42
C VAL A 29 16.55 9.12 5.57
N SER A 30 16.46 8.34 6.64
CA SER A 30 15.33 7.46 6.92
C SER A 30 14.87 7.61 8.36
N VAL A 31 13.73 7.01 8.66
CA VAL A 31 13.18 7.00 10.01
C VAL A 31 14.01 6.07 10.89
N ILE A 32 14.55 6.59 12.00
CA ILE A 32 15.35 5.83 12.97
C ILE A 32 14.51 5.62 14.23
N ALA A 33 14.50 4.39 14.75
CA ALA A 33 13.85 4.08 16.01
C ALA A 33 14.54 4.84 17.17
N ASP A 34 13.84 5.82 17.72
CA ASP A 34 14.24 6.61 18.88
C ASP A 34 13.54 6.15 20.17
N ASN A 35 12.58 5.22 20.06
CA ASN A 35 11.67 4.78 21.11
C ASN A 35 10.82 5.88 21.76
N ILE A 36 10.65 6.99 21.06
CA ILE A 36 9.80 8.13 21.44
C ILE A 36 8.72 8.32 20.39
N THR A 37 9.13 8.56 19.14
CA THR A 37 8.26 8.75 17.98
C THR A 37 8.16 7.47 17.16
N VAL A 38 9.25 6.71 17.07
CA VAL A 38 9.35 5.48 16.30
C VAL A 38 9.94 4.40 17.19
N PHE A 39 9.22 3.29 17.30
CA PHE A 39 9.58 2.24 18.24
C PHE A 39 10.26 1.05 17.55
N SER A 40 11.22 0.43 18.22
CA SER A 40 11.93 -0.74 17.67
C SER A 40 11.09 -2.03 17.71
N ASN A 41 10.06 -2.11 18.57
CA ASN A 41 9.25 -3.31 18.75
C ASN A 41 7.74 -2.98 18.86
N TYR A 42 7.05 -2.97 17.72
CA TYR A 42 5.59 -2.77 17.68
C TYR A 42 4.80 -4.00 18.13
N THR A 43 5.32 -5.21 17.93
CA THR A 43 4.65 -6.46 18.34
C THR A 43 4.41 -6.48 19.86
N GLU A 44 5.45 -6.20 20.65
CA GLU A 44 5.36 -6.13 22.12
C GLU A 44 4.44 -4.98 22.57
N ARG A 45 4.47 -3.85 21.87
CA ARG A 45 3.65 -2.68 22.21
C ARG A 45 2.17 -2.93 21.98
N LEU A 46 1.81 -3.59 20.89
CA LEU A 46 0.43 -3.93 20.59
C LEU A 46 -0.08 -5.09 21.48
N SER A 47 0.79 -5.99 21.95
CA SER A 47 0.38 -7.13 22.78
C SER A 47 0.22 -6.81 24.27
N THR A 48 0.96 -5.83 24.80
CA THR A 48 0.97 -5.48 26.23
C THR A 48 -0.31 -4.82 26.74
N LYS A 49 -1.25 -4.46 25.86
CA LYS A 49 -2.54 -3.80 26.20
C LYS A 49 -2.39 -2.64 27.19
N SER A 50 -1.28 -1.91 27.10
CA SER A 50 -1.03 -0.78 27.98
C SER A 50 -1.94 0.40 27.60
N PHE A 51 -2.50 1.10 28.60
CA PHE A 51 -3.23 2.35 28.37
C PHE A 51 -2.35 3.51 27.87
N LYS A 52 -1.04 3.31 27.76
CA LYS A 52 -0.09 4.33 27.31
C LYS A 52 -0.21 4.64 25.82
N TYR A 53 -0.66 3.69 25.01
CA TYR A 53 -0.74 3.82 23.57
C TYR A 53 -2.14 3.43 23.08
N PRO A 54 -2.75 4.20 22.15
CA PRO A 54 -4.08 3.90 21.66
C PRO A 54 -4.01 2.82 20.57
N ILE A 55 -3.93 1.57 21.02
CA ILE A 55 -3.69 0.40 20.18
C ILE A 55 -4.97 -0.15 19.52
N ASP A 56 -6.13 0.20 20.06
CA ASP A 56 -7.47 -0.28 19.70
C ASP A 56 -8.27 0.70 18.82
N ILE A 57 -7.62 1.76 18.32
CA ILE A 57 -8.21 2.67 17.34
C ILE A 57 -8.58 1.88 16.07
N PRO A 58 -9.81 2.02 15.54
CA PRO A 58 -10.18 1.36 14.30
C PRO A 58 -9.27 1.75 13.13
N LEU A 59 -9.05 0.80 12.23
CA LEU A 59 -8.13 0.96 11.09
C LEU A 59 -8.79 0.53 9.80
N LEU A 60 -8.72 1.39 8.78
CA LEU A 60 -8.88 1.02 7.38
C LEU A 60 -7.49 1.06 6.75
N VAL A 61 -7.03 -0.07 6.21
CA VAL A 61 -5.71 -0.18 5.57
C VAL A 61 -5.83 -0.97 4.28
N GLY A 62 -4.97 -0.69 3.31
CA GLY A 62 -4.94 -1.46 2.08
C GLY A 62 -3.65 -1.30 1.32
N THR A 63 -3.56 -2.10 0.28
CA THR A 63 -2.45 -2.14 -0.68
C THR A 63 -3.00 -2.30 -2.09
N ASN A 64 -2.14 -2.18 -3.07
CA ASN A 64 -2.44 -2.41 -4.47
C ASN A 64 -1.91 -3.78 -4.91
N THR A 65 -2.42 -4.33 -6.01
CA THR A 65 -1.97 -5.65 -6.49
C THR A 65 -0.61 -5.62 -7.18
N ASN A 66 -0.11 -4.44 -7.59
CA ASN A 66 1.16 -4.30 -8.30
C ASN A 66 2.03 -3.15 -7.76
N GLU A 67 2.08 -2.99 -6.43
CA GLU A 67 2.83 -1.93 -5.72
C GLU A 67 4.23 -1.66 -6.31
N GLY A 68 4.96 -2.72 -6.67
CA GLY A 68 6.33 -2.64 -7.11
C GLY A 68 6.58 -2.04 -8.48
N ALA A 69 5.59 -2.05 -9.38
CA ALA A 69 5.86 -1.78 -10.78
C ALA A 69 6.36 -0.35 -11.06
N ALA A 70 5.91 0.63 -10.29
CA ALA A 70 6.33 2.02 -10.48
C ALA A 70 7.57 2.44 -9.67
N VAL A 71 8.10 1.57 -8.79
CA VAL A 71 9.25 1.89 -7.93
C VAL A 71 10.58 1.33 -8.42
N VAL A 72 10.55 0.48 -9.45
CA VAL A 72 11.74 0.09 -10.20
C VAL A 72 12.21 1.25 -11.10
N PRO A 73 13.41 1.20 -11.71
CA PRO A 73 13.85 2.20 -12.69
C PRO A 73 12.84 2.37 -13.85
N TYR A 74 11.94 3.34 -13.73
CA TYR A 74 10.77 3.51 -14.59
C TYR A 74 11.13 3.67 -16.08
N LYS A 75 12.24 4.36 -16.37
CA LYS A 75 12.74 4.63 -17.74
C LYS A 75 13.79 3.61 -18.19
N PHE A 76 13.49 2.32 -18.07
CA PHE A 76 14.36 1.27 -18.62
C PHE A 76 14.34 1.28 -20.16
N PRO A 77 15.37 0.73 -20.84
CA PRO A 77 15.41 0.68 -22.30
C PRO A 77 14.15 0.02 -22.89
N GLY A 78 13.40 0.76 -23.72
CA GLY A 78 12.18 0.26 -24.36
C GLY A 78 10.89 0.39 -23.54
N PHE A 79 10.91 1.08 -22.39
CA PHE A 79 9.75 1.21 -21.48
C PHE A 79 8.46 1.73 -22.16
N GLU A 80 8.59 2.61 -23.16
CA GLU A 80 7.46 3.22 -23.88
C GLU A 80 6.63 2.21 -24.68
N THR A 81 7.26 1.13 -25.15
CA THR A 81 6.62 0.08 -25.96
C THR A 81 6.46 -1.24 -25.23
N ALA A 82 7.01 -1.34 -24.00
CA ALA A 82 6.95 -2.56 -23.22
C ALA A 82 5.51 -2.87 -22.80
N THR A 83 5.13 -4.14 -22.90
CA THR A 83 3.83 -4.63 -22.43
C THR A 83 3.91 -5.30 -21.06
N VAL A 84 5.10 -5.71 -20.66
CA VAL A 84 5.42 -6.34 -19.38
C VAL A 84 6.67 -5.68 -18.79
N LEU A 85 6.82 -5.77 -17.47
CA LEU A 85 8.05 -5.34 -16.83
C LEU A 85 9.17 -6.33 -17.20
N PRO A 86 10.40 -5.87 -17.50
CA PRO A 86 11.51 -6.78 -17.80
C PRO A 86 11.81 -7.74 -16.65
N ASP A 87 12.21 -8.97 -16.99
CA ASP A 87 12.51 -10.03 -16.03
C ASP A 87 13.59 -9.62 -15.02
N GLU A 88 14.52 -8.75 -15.41
CA GLU A 88 15.58 -8.24 -14.53
C GLU A 88 15.05 -7.30 -13.44
N LEU A 89 13.91 -6.63 -13.68
CA LEU A 89 13.28 -5.70 -12.75
C LEU A 89 12.15 -6.35 -11.94
N GLN A 90 11.59 -7.45 -12.43
CA GLN A 90 10.46 -8.15 -11.79
C GLN A 90 10.74 -8.53 -10.33
N PRO A 91 11.90 -9.11 -9.95
CA PRO A 91 12.17 -9.47 -8.55
C PRO A 91 12.18 -8.27 -7.60
N LEU A 92 12.62 -7.10 -8.08
CA LEU A 92 12.62 -5.87 -7.28
C LEU A 92 11.20 -5.37 -7.07
N ALA A 93 10.38 -5.37 -8.12
CA ALA A 93 8.96 -5.01 -8.03
C ALA A 93 8.21 -5.96 -7.08
N ASP A 94 8.36 -7.26 -7.29
CA ASP A 94 7.70 -8.29 -6.46
C ASP A 94 8.13 -8.19 -5.00
N GLY A 95 9.43 -8.00 -4.75
CA GLY A 95 9.95 -7.83 -3.39
C GLY A 95 9.36 -6.61 -2.68
N PHE A 96 9.22 -5.48 -3.38
CA PHE A 96 8.58 -4.28 -2.83
C PHE A 96 7.08 -4.51 -2.55
N GLY A 97 6.36 -5.11 -3.49
CA GLY A 97 4.93 -5.36 -3.32
C GLY A 97 4.65 -6.36 -2.21
N LEU A 98 5.42 -7.44 -2.13
CA LEU A 98 5.29 -8.41 -1.07
C LEU A 98 5.63 -7.79 0.29
N ASN A 99 6.64 -6.91 0.38
CA ASN A 99 6.94 -6.19 1.61
C ASN A 99 5.74 -5.39 2.13
N LEU A 100 5.08 -4.59 1.28
CA LEU A 100 3.92 -3.79 1.69
C LEU A 100 2.71 -4.67 2.06
N GLN A 101 2.43 -5.70 1.27
CA GLN A 101 1.30 -6.59 1.51
C GLN A 101 1.48 -7.40 2.80
N CYS A 102 2.67 -7.95 3.05
CA CYS A 102 2.95 -8.74 4.25
C CYS A 102 3.03 -7.88 5.51
N THR A 103 3.63 -6.69 5.45
CA THR A 103 3.64 -5.77 6.60
C THR A 103 2.24 -5.26 6.93
N THR A 104 1.40 -5.01 5.93
CA THR A 104 -0.02 -4.68 6.11
C THR A 104 -0.81 -5.83 6.74
N LEU A 105 -0.57 -7.08 6.33
CA LEU A 105 -1.17 -8.25 6.98
C LEU A 105 -0.76 -8.37 8.46
N LYS A 106 0.53 -8.18 8.74
CA LYS A 106 1.06 -8.20 10.11
C LYS A 106 0.40 -7.12 10.97
N GLU A 107 0.32 -5.88 10.48
CA GLU A 107 -0.35 -4.78 11.18
C GLU A 107 -1.82 -5.11 11.42
N THR A 108 -2.51 -5.63 10.40
CA THR A 108 -3.92 -6.05 10.49
C THR A 108 -4.11 -7.09 11.59
N ARG A 109 -3.23 -8.11 11.68
CA ARG A 109 -3.28 -9.11 12.76
C ARG A 109 -3.06 -8.47 14.12
N LEU A 110 -1.98 -7.71 14.28
CA LEU A 110 -1.60 -7.14 15.58
C LEU A 110 -2.67 -6.16 16.11
N ARG A 111 -3.25 -5.35 15.23
CA ARG A 111 -4.39 -4.46 15.58
C ARG A 111 -5.62 -5.25 16.00
N THR A 112 -5.95 -6.31 15.28
CA THR A 112 -7.09 -7.16 15.63
C THR A 112 -6.87 -7.90 16.96
N GLU A 113 -5.64 -8.37 17.24
CA GLU A 113 -5.27 -8.98 18.53
C GLU A 113 -5.35 -7.98 19.70
N ALA A 114 -5.00 -6.72 19.44
CA ALA A 114 -5.14 -5.62 20.40
C ALA A 114 -6.61 -5.24 20.65
N GLY A 115 -7.54 -5.64 19.78
CA GLY A 115 -8.98 -5.36 19.90
C GLY A 115 -9.51 -4.27 18.97
N ALA A 116 -8.67 -3.72 18.08
CA ALA A 116 -9.09 -2.72 17.11
C ALA A 116 -10.05 -3.32 16.08
N THR A 117 -11.09 -2.56 15.72
CA THR A 117 -11.90 -2.86 14.53
C THR A 117 -11.08 -2.55 13.29
N THR A 118 -10.63 -3.57 12.57
CA THR A 118 -9.77 -3.41 11.40
C THR A 118 -10.48 -3.86 10.13
N TYR A 119 -10.34 -3.09 9.07
CA TYR A 119 -10.81 -3.36 7.72
C TYR A 119 -9.64 -3.33 6.76
N GLN A 120 -9.60 -4.28 5.83
CA GLN A 120 -8.53 -4.41 4.86
C GLN A 120 -9.10 -4.36 3.44
N TYR A 121 -8.41 -3.66 2.54
CA TYR A 121 -8.68 -3.72 1.11
C TYR A 121 -7.45 -4.05 0.27
N LEU A 122 -7.71 -4.52 -0.96
CA LEU A 122 -6.71 -4.74 -1.99
C LEU A 122 -7.21 -4.12 -3.30
N TYR A 123 -6.59 -3.05 -3.76
CA TYR A 123 -6.97 -2.38 -5.02
C TYR A 123 -6.28 -3.04 -6.21
N ALA A 124 -7.05 -3.31 -7.26
CA ALA A 124 -6.57 -4.01 -8.46
C ALA A 124 -6.91 -3.28 -9.77
N GLY A 125 -7.34 -2.02 -9.69
CA GLY A 125 -7.76 -1.25 -10.86
C GLY A 125 -6.59 -0.93 -11.79
N ASN A 126 -6.85 -1.05 -13.09
CA ASN A 126 -5.91 -0.73 -14.16
C ASN A 126 -6.62 0.15 -15.20
N PHE A 127 -6.76 1.43 -14.87
CA PHE A 127 -7.40 2.43 -15.73
C PHE A 127 -6.34 3.17 -16.53
N THR A 128 -6.45 3.21 -17.86
CA THR A 128 -5.37 3.69 -18.75
C THR A 128 -4.95 5.14 -18.50
N ASN A 129 -5.87 6.01 -18.12
CA ASN A 129 -5.58 7.39 -17.73
C ASN A 129 -4.75 7.48 -16.43
N ILE A 130 -4.87 6.51 -15.51
CA ILE A 130 -4.12 6.47 -14.24
C ILE A 130 -2.83 5.62 -14.37
N SER A 131 -2.92 4.51 -15.11
CA SER A 131 -1.87 3.52 -15.36
C SER A 131 -1.64 3.41 -16.87
N PRO A 132 -0.89 4.37 -17.45
CA PRO A 132 -0.78 4.52 -18.91
C PRO A 132 0.09 3.47 -19.61
N LEU A 133 0.98 2.80 -18.87
CA LEU A 133 1.83 1.76 -19.41
C LEU A 133 1.29 0.38 -19.03
N PRO A 134 1.23 -0.60 -19.97
CA PRO A 134 0.58 -1.88 -19.72
C PRO A 134 1.16 -2.68 -18.54
N TRP A 135 2.44 -2.46 -18.22
CA TRP A 135 3.16 -3.14 -17.14
C TRP A 135 2.95 -2.54 -15.75
N LEU A 136 2.34 -1.35 -15.65
CA LEU A 136 2.10 -0.68 -14.36
C LEU A 136 0.96 -1.33 -13.56
N GLY A 137 -0.19 -1.52 -14.18
CA GLY A 137 -1.38 -2.05 -13.49
C GLY A 137 -1.79 -1.22 -12.27
N ALA A 138 -2.21 -1.88 -11.20
CA ALA A 138 -2.47 -1.23 -9.92
C ALA A 138 -1.15 -0.98 -9.17
N TYR A 139 -0.36 -0.03 -9.67
CA TYR A 139 0.93 0.34 -9.08
C TYR A 139 0.76 1.13 -7.78
N HIS A 140 1.85 1.32 -7.03
CA HIS A 140 1.83 2.10 -5.79
C HIS A 140 1.20 3.48 -6.02
N THR A 141 0.17 3.85 -5.23
CA THR A 141 -0.61 5.10 -5.33
C THR A 141 -1.64 5.21 -6.47
N ALA A 142 -1.79 4.20 -7.32
CA ALA A 142 -2.74 4.21 -8.45
C ALA A 142 -4.22 4.31 -8.02
N GLU A 143 -4.54 4.04 -6.76
CA GLU A 143 -5.89 4.15 -6.20
C GLU A 143 -6.22 5.57 -5.73
N LEU A 144 -5.21 6.42 -5.47
CA LEU A 144 -5.42 7.75 -4.90
C LEU A 144 -6.31 8.66 -5.76
N PRO A 145 -6.15 8.75 -7.10
CA PRO A 145 -7.03 9.59 -7.90
C PRO A 145 -8.51 9.21 -7.78
N LEU A 146 -8.80 7.93 -7.54
CA LEU A 146 -10.16 7.44 -7.32
C LEU A 146 -10.68 7.82 -5.93
N VAL A 147 -9.83 7.74 -4.90
CA VAL A 147 -10.18 8.15 -3.52
C VAL A 147 -10.44 9.66 -3.45
N PHE A 148 -9.67 10.46 -4.18
CA PHE A 148 -9.79 11.93 -4.18
C PHE A 148 -10.78 12.48 -5.21
N GLY A 149 -11.35 11.63 -6.08
CA GLY A 149 -12.24 12.08 -7.16
C GLY A 149 -11.52 12.89 -8.25
N THR A 150 -10.19 12.77 -8.36
CA THR A 150 -9.35 13.50 -9.33
C THR A 150 -8.91 12.62 -10.51
N TYR A 151 -9.59 11.50 -10.70
CA TYR A 151 -9.26 10.47 -11.70
C TYR A 151 -9.30 10.98 -13.16
N GLU A 152 -9.95 12.11 -13.45
CA GLU A 152 -10.00 12.67 -14.81
C GLU A 152 -8.83 13.63 -15.16
N THR A 153 -7.85 13.81 -14.26
CA THR A 153 -6.78 14.81 -14.44
C THR A 153 -5.86 14.49 -15.62
N GLU A 154 -5.55 13.22 -15.83
CA GLU A 154 -4.60 12.74 -16.85
C GLU A 154 -5.30 12.25 -18.13
N GLY A 155 -6.64 12.30 -18.17
CA GLY A 155 -7.43 11.83 -19.31
C GLY A 155 -8.87 11.49 -18.96
N PRO A 156 -9.72 11.21 -19.98
CA PRO A 156 -11.13 10.91 -19.76
C PRO A 156 -11.31 9.55 -19.09
N SER A 157 -12.23 9.48 -18.12
CA SER A 157 -12.50 8.26 -17.38
C SER A 157 -13.69 7.48 -17.90
N THR A 158 -13.60 6.16 -17.78
CA THR A 158 -14.70 5.26 -18.16
C THR A 158 -15.84 5.34 -17.17
N LYS A 159 -17.05 4.90 -17.57
CA LYS A 159 -18.19 4.79 -16.64
C LYS A 159 -17.87 3.87 -15.46
N PHE A 160 -17.21 2.75 -15.71
CA PHE A 160 -16.83 1.79 -14.68
C PHE A 160 -15.86 2.40 -13.66
N GLU A 161 -14.87 3.16 -14.14
CA GLU A 161 -13.92 3.89 -13.30
C GLU A 161 -14.59 4.92 -12.40
N ARG A 162 -15.55 5.70 -12.94
CA ARG A 162 -16.37 6.64 -12.14
C ARG A 162 -17.10 5.92 -11.03
N THR A 163 -17.74 4.79 -11.33
CA THR A 163 -18.44 3.97 -10.32
C THR A 163 -17.47 3.41 -9.26
N VAL A 164 -16.26 3.02 -9.66
CA VAL A 164 -15.22 2.60 -8.71
C VAL A 164 -14.82 3.75 -7.80
N SER A 165 -14.58 4.94 -8.34
CA SER A 165 -14.22 6.12 -7.55
C SER A 165 -15.33 6.53 -6.57
N GLU A 166 -16.58 6.61 -7.03
CA GLU A 166 -17.74 6.91 -6.17
C GLU A 166 -17.82 5.90 -5.03
N ARG A 167 -17.70 4.61 -5.33
CA ARG A 167 -17.70 3.56 -4.31
C ARG A 167 -16.54 3.71 -3.33
N MET A 168 -15.33 4.00 -3.78
CA MET A 168 -14.18 4.19 -2.89
C MET A 168 -14.39 5.40 -1.97
N GLN A 169 -14.91 6.52 -2.49
CA GLN A 169 -15.24 7.70 -1.69
C GLN A 169 -16.33 7.40 -0.65
N ASP A 170 -17.39 6.67 -1.01
CA ASP A 170 -18.43 6.23 -0.08
C ASP A 170 -17.83 5.39 1.06
N LEU A 171 -16.93 4.45 0.74
CA LEU A 171 -16.29 3.59 1.73
C LEU A 171 -15.41 4.38 2.71
N TYR A 172 -14.63 5.35 2.20
CA TYR A 172 -13.83 6.24 3.04
C TYR A 172 -14.72 7.12 3.93
N LEU A 173 -15.82 7.64 3.40
CA LEU A 173 -16.80 8.42 4.15
C LEU A 173 -17.48 7.60 5.26
N GLU A 174 -17.91 6.38 4.95
CA GLU A 174 -18.54 5.47 5.91
C GLU A 174 -17.58 5.09 7.03
N PHE A 175 -16.32 4.80 6.70
CA PHE A 175 -15.31 4.55 7.72
C PHE A 175 -15.02 5.79 8.57
N ALA A 176 -14.88 6.97 7.96
CA ALA A 176 -14.62 8.20 8.71
C ALA A 176 -15.80 8.58 9.63
N SER A 177 -17.03 8.32 9.20
CA SER A 177 -18.26 8.68 9.93
C SER A 177 -18.60 7.70 11.06
N ASP A 178 -18.41 6.40 10.83
CA ASP A 178 -18.63 5.34 11.83
C ASP A 178 -17.51 4.27 11.67
N PRO A 179 -16.30 4.53 12.21
CA PRO A 179 -15.15 3.65 11.99
C PRO A 179 -15.31 2.27 12.61
N MET A 180 -16.28 2.11 13.52
CA MET A 180 -16.60 0.83 14.14
C MET A 180 -17.58 0.01 13.30
N HIS A 181 -18.59 0.61 12.67
CA HIS A 181 -19.66 -0.15 12.03
C HIS A 181 -20.00 0.24 10.59
N GLY A 182 -19.61 1.42 10.09
CA GLY A 182 -19.98 1.95 8.77
C GLY A 182 -19.67 0.95 7.66
N LEU A 183 -18.39 0.54 7.56
CA LEU A 183 -17.97 -0.46 6.57
C LEU A 183 -18.66 -1.81 6.72
N SER A 184 -18.89 -2.30 7.95
CA SER A 184 -19.61 -3.57 8.14
C SER A 184 -21.09 -3.51 7.73
N LYS A 185 -21.75 -2.35 7.89
CA LYS A 185 -23.12 -2.12 7.37
C LYS A 185 -23.12 -2.15 5.85
N PHE A 186 -21.99 -1.76 5.23
CA PHE A 186 -21.75 -1.80 3.78
C PHE A 186 -21.26 -3.17 3.27
N GLY A 187 -21.27 -4.20 4.13
CA GLY A 187 -20.94 -5.57 3.76
C GLY A 187 -19.44 -5.92 3.87
N TRP A 188 -18.60 -4.99 4.35
CA TRP A 188 -17.17 -5.28 4.51
C TRP A 188 -16.91 -6.20 5.70
N PRO A 189 -16.08 -7.24 5.52
CA PRO A 189 -15.67 -8.07 6.62
C PRO A 189 -14.72 -7.29 7.54
N ARG A 190 -14.95 -7.38 8.84
CA ARG A 190 -13.90 -7.06 9.82
C ARG A 190 -12.80 -8.11 9.71
N ALA A 191 -11.55 -7.67 9.73
CA ALA A 191 -10.40 -8.54 9.77
C ALA A 191 -10.42 -9.42 11.04
N LYS A 192 -9.75 -10.57 10.97
CA LYS A 192 -9.61 -11.50 12.08
C LYS A 192 -8.14 -11.70 12.39
N SER A 193 -7.81 -11.84 13.68
CA SER A 193 -6.45 -12.17 14.13
C SER A 193 -5.98 -13.53 13.60
N GLN A 194 -6.90 -14.48 13.44
CA GLN A 194 -6.66 -15.70 12.66
C GLN A 194 -6.71 -15.37 11.16
N LEU A 195 -5.59 -14.91 10.58
CA LEU A 195 -5.51 -14.41 9.21
C LEU A 195 -6.06 -15.39 8.16
N GLU A 196 -5.84 -16.70 8.32
CA GLU A 196 -6.39 -17.75 7.44
C GLU A 196 -7.92 -17.73 7.31
N LYS A 197 -8.62 -17.18 8.31
CA LYS A 197 -10.09 -17.01 8.33
C LYS A 197 -10.52 -15.58 8.06
N SER A 198 -9.56 -14.67 7.90
CA SER A 198 -9.78 -13.26 7.59
C SER A 198 -10.15 -13.10 6.12
N LYS A 199 -10.84 -12.01 5.83
CA LYS A 199 -11.27 -11.62 4.49
C LYS A 199 -10.97 -10.14 4.30
N LEU A 200 -10.78 -9.75 3.05
CA LEU A 200 -10.59 -8.35 2.65
C LEU A 200 -11.51 -8.00 1.48
N ALA A 201 -11.73 -6.71 1.25
CA ALA A 201 -12.41 -6.22 0.06
C ALA A 201 -11.40 -6.02 -1.09
N LYS A 202 -11.57 -6.74 -2.19
CA LYS A 202 -10.80 -6.51 -3.41
C LYS A 202 -11.57 -5.56 -4.32
N LEU A 203 -10.95 -4.45 -4.69
CA LEU A 203 -11.59 -3.37 -5.44
C LEU A 203 -11.12 -3.36 -6.90
N ALA A 204 -12.02 -2.98 -7.80
CA ALA A 204 -11.75 -2.73 -9.22
C ALA A 204 -11.09 -3.91 -9.97
N VAL A 205 -11.64 -5.12 -9.81
CA VAL A 205 -11.10 -6.34 -10.41
C VAL A 205 -12.19 -7.06 -11.23
N ASP A 206 -11.83 -7.66 -12.37
CA ASP A 206 -12.75 -8.48 -13.19
C ASP A 206 -14.07 -7.76 -13.57
N ASN A 207 -14.01 -6.46 -13.88
CA ASN A 207 -15.18 -5.59 -14.10
C ASN A 207 -16.17 -5.53 -12.92
N LYS A 208 -15.72 -5.89 -11.72
CA LYS A 208 -16.46 -5.71 -10.47
C LYS A 208 -15.84 -4.56 -9.70
N VAL A 209 -16.72 -3.69 -9.22
CA VAL A 209 -16.33 -2.57 -8.36
C VAL A 209 -15.69 -3.09 -7.07
N GLU A 210 -16.27 -4.15 -6.51
CA GLU A 210 -15.87 -4.73 -5.24
C GLU A 210 -16.21 -6.22 -5.21
N GLN A 211 -15.34 -7.02 -4.59
CA GLN A 211 -15.66 -8.38 -4.16
C GLN A 211 -14.89 -8.76 -2.89
N VAL A 212 -15.50 -9.57 -2.03
CA VAL A 212 -14.84 -10.06 -0.82
C VAL A 212 -14.05 -11.34 -1.12
N ILE A 213 -12.77 -11.37 -0.73
CA ILE A 213 -11.89 -12.54 -0.89
C ILE A 213 -11.25 -12.95 0.43
N GLY A 214 -10.85 -14.21 0.54
CA GLY A 214 -10.02 -14.68 1.66
C GLY A 214 -8.56 -14.30 1.47
N VAL A 215 -7.82 -14.14 2.58
CA VAL A 215 -6.41 -13.72 2.54
C VAL A 215 -5.40 -14.87 2.61
N LYS A 216 -5.88 -16.12 2.70
CA LYS A 216 -5.04 -17.32 2.83
C LYS A 216 -3.86 -17.37 1.86
N LYS A 217 -4.11 -17.17 0.56
CA LYS A 217 -3.05 -17.23 -0.46
C LYS A 217 -1.92 -16.23 -0.17
N LEU A 218 -2.29 -15.01 0.25
CA LEU A 218 -1.32 -13.97 0.59
C LEU A 218 -0.56 -14.31 1.88
N VAL A 219 -1.23 -14.90 2.88
CA VAL A 219 -0.57 -15.39 4.10
C VAL A 219 0.47 -16.46 3.76
N ASP A 220 0.08 -17.46 2.96
CA ASP A 220 0.98 -18.53 2.52
C ASP A 220 2.21 -17.98 1.78
N GLU A 221 2.01 -17.00 0.90
CA GLU A 221 3.07 -16.32 0.15
C GLU A 221 4.02 -15.53 1.06
N CYS A 222 3.47 -14.79 2.04
CA CYS A 222 4.26 -14.08 3.05
C CYS A 222 5.10 -15.04 3.89
N VAL A 223 4.51 -16.12 4.40
CA VAL A 223 5.21 -17.11 5.22
C VAL A 223 6.29 -17.82 4.41
N HIS A 224 6.00 -18.19 3.16
CA HIS A 224 6.98 -18.81 2.26
C HIS A 224 8.23 -17.94 2.07
N ASN A 225 8.04 -16.61 2.01
CA ASN A 225 9.12 -15.63 1.85
C ASN A 225 9.69 -15.11 3.18
N GLY A 226 9.41 -15.80 4.30
CA GLY A 226 10.05 -15.53 5.59
C GLY A 226 9.44 -14.38 6.40
N PHE A 227 8.30 -13.84 6.00
CA PHE A 227 7.59 -12.83 6.79
C PHE A 227 6.87 -13.48 7.99
N ALA A 228 7.06 -12.91 9.18
CA ALA A 228 6.28 -13.25 10.37
C ALA A 228 4.98 -12.43 10.39
N VAL A 229 3.98 -12.91 9.65
CA VAL A 229 2.63 -12.32 9.57
C VAL A 229 1.68 -12.83 10.63
#